data_AF-A0A291RR49-F1
#
_entry.id   AF-A0A291RR49-F1
#
_cell.length_a   1.000
_cell.length_b   1.000
_cell.length_c   1.000
_cell.angle_alpha   90.00
_cell.angle_beta   90.00
_cell.angle_gamma   90.00
#
_symmetry.space_group_name_H-M   'P 1'
#
loop_
_entity.id
_entity.type
_entity.pdbx_description
1 polymer ?
#
loop_
_entity_poly.entity_id
_entity_poly.type
_entity_poly.pdbx_seq_one_letter_code
_entity_poly.pdbx_strand_id
1 'polypeptide(L)'
;MQDNRIDNRQPQGEAAPDPDTTAPPGAEAPIHPEHAINGWQYGSDGAKAWLQKKYANGWGTIQAAAGSSCAWRILDLGGQTVGEASAASAAAAVADADAWAVEYFGEPR
;
A
#
# COMPACT_ATOMS: atom_id res chain seq x y z
N MET A 1 -23.90 -65.44 -3.04
CA MET A 1 -23.37 -64.71 -1.87
C MET A 1 -22.76 -63.41 -2.39
N GLN A 2 -23.43 -62.30 -2.12
CA GLN A 2 -22.89 -60.93 -2.24
C GLN A 2 -21.75 -60.74 -1.25
N ASP A 3 -20.69 -60.02 -1.61
CA ASP A 3 -20.45 -58.67 -1.07
C ASP A 3 -19.42 -57.94 -1.93
N ASN A 4 -19.82 -56.77 -2.41
CA ASN A 4 -19.07 -55.86 -3.24
C ASN A 4 -18.43 -54.82 -2.31
N ARG A 5 -17.12 -54.87 -2.06
CA ARG A 5 -16.41 -53.80 -1.33
C ARG A 5 -15.34 -53.17 -2.21
N ILE A 6 -15.73 -52.02 -2.75
CA ILE A 6 -14.88 -51.01 -3.34
C ILE A 6 -14.02 -50.42 -2.21
N ASP A 7 -12.75 -50.76 -2.18
CA ASP A 7 -11.75 -50.11 -1.32
C ASP A 7 -11.42 -48.74 -1.93
N ASN A 8 -11.96 -47.70 -1.30
CA ASN A 8 -11.83 -46.31 -1.71
C ASN A 8 -11.03 -45.58 -0.64
N ARG A 9 -9.69 -45.64 -0.68
CA ARG A 9 -8.84 -44.59 -0.11
C ARG A 9 -7.59 -44.37 -0.96
N GLN A 10 -7.53 -43.15 -1.47
CA GLN A 10 -6.56 -42.58 -2.39
C GLN A 10 -5.12 -42.58 -1.84
N PRO A 11 -4.10 -42.58 -2.72
CA PRO A 11 -2.72 -42.37 -2.31
C PRO A 11 -2.56 -40.99 -1.64
N GLN A 12 -1.94 -40.98 -0.47
CA GLN A 12 -1.63 -39.76 0.26
C GLN A 12 -0.64 -38.92 -0.56
N GLY A 13 -1.14 -37.80 -1.08
CA GLY A 13 -0.45 -36.51 -1.17
C GLY A 13 0.94 -36.55 -1.79
N GLU A 14 0.99 -36.33 -3.09
CA GLU A 14 2.07 -35.56 -3.71
C GLU A 14 2.36 -34.33 -2.83
N ALA A 15 3.58 -34.25 -2.31
CA ALA A 15 4.10 -33.03 -1.71
C ALA A 15 4.03 -31.93 -2.76
N ALA A 16 3.00 -31.09 -2.69
CA ALA A 16 2.97 -29.85 -3.42
C ALA A 16 4.25 -29.08 -3.03
N PRO A 17 5.06 -28.62 -4.00
CA PRO A 17 6.20 -27.77 -3.67
C PRO A 17 5.67 -26.53 -2.95
N ASP A 18 6.42 -26.15 -1.92
CA ASP A 18 6.22 -25.01 -1.03
C ASP A 18 5.68 -23.79 -1.79
N PRO A 19 4.75 -23.00 -1.23
CA PRO A 19 4.52 -21.67 -1.76
C PRO A 19 5.78 -20.86 -1.46
N ASP A 20 6.75 -20.96 -2.38
CA ASP A 20 7.37 -19.80 -2.97
C ASP A 20 6.33 -18.68 -2.92
N THR A 21 6.48 -17.80 -1.92
CA THR A 21 5.69 -16.58 -1.82
C THR A 21 6.26 -15.63 -2.86
N THR A 22 6.18 -16.04 -4.13
CA THR A 22 5.87 -15.13 -5.23
C THR A 22 4.62 -14.40 -4.79
N ALA A 23 4.77 -13.13 -4.40
CA ALA A 23 3.62 -12.26 -4.19
C ALA A 23 2.69 -12.44 -5.40
N PRO A 24 1.42 -12.80 -5.21
CA PRO A 24 0.53 -13.04 -6.33
C PRO A 24 0.44 -11.76 -7.18
N PRO A 25 0.35 -11.86 -8.52
CA PRO A 25 -0.09 -10.74 -9.33
C PRO A 25 -1.53 -10.40 -8.92
N GLY A 26 -1.67 -9.51 -7.95
CA GLY A 26 -2.90 -9.33 -7.17
C GLY A 26 -2.69 -9.02 -5.68
N ALA A 27 -1.46 -8.75 -5.22
CA ALA A 27 -1.30 -8.02 -3.96
C ALA A 27 -2.06 -6.69 -4.11
N GLU A 28 -3.22 -6.58 -3.44
CA GLU A 28 -4.06 -5.40 -3.44
C GLU A 28 -3.15 -4.18 -3.28
N ALA A 29 -3.19 -3.28 -4.28
CA ALA A 29 -2.34 -2.10 -4.23
C ALA A 29 -2.60 -1.43 -2.88
N PRO A 30 -1.60 -1.21 -2.02
CA PRO A 30 -1.85 -0.76 -0.64
C PRO A 30 -2.48 0.64 -0.58
N ILE A 31 -2.66 1.27 -1.75
CA ILE A 31 -3.27 2.56 -1.98
C ILE A 31 -4.46 2.37 -2.93
N HIS A 32 -5.65 2.70 -2.44
CA HIS A 32 -6.91 2.67 -3.16
C HIS A 32 -7.51 4.09 -3.29
N PRO A 33 -8.45 4.31 -4.23
CA PRO A 33 -9.12 5.60 -4.40
C PRO A 33 -9.82 6.12 -3.14
N GLU A 34 -10.32 5.22 -2.28
CA GLU A 34 -10.97 5.58 -1.02
C GLU A 34 -10.03 6.27 -0.01
N HIS A 35 -8.71 6.12 -0.18
CA HIS A 35 -7.72 6.80 0.66
C HIS A 35 -7.49 8.27 0.25
N ALA A 36 -8.12 8.74 -0.83
CA ALA A 36 -8.11 10.14 -1.28
C ALA A 36 -9.00 11.02 -0.40
N ILE A 37 -8.64 11.13 0.89
CA ILE A 37 -9.35 11.92 1.90
C ILE A 37 -8.58 13.21 2.24
N ASN A 38 -9.21 14.18 2.90
CA ASN A 38 -8.55 15.40 3.42
C ASN A 38 -7.73 16.18 2.37
N GLY A 39 -8.20 16.21 1.11
CA GLY A 39 -7.54 16.91 0.01
C GLY A 39 -6.44 16.11 -0.70
N TRP A 40 -6.20 14.86 -0.30
CA TRP A 40 -5.39 13.92 -1.07
C TRP A 40 -6.13 13.48 -2.34
N GLN A 41 -5.39 13.38 -3.45
CA GLN A 41 -5.87 12.96 -4.75
C GLN A 41 -5.24 11.62 -5.12
N TYR A 42 -6.06 10.69 -5.58
CA TYR A 42 -5.60 9.40 -6.07
C TYR A 42 -5.08 9.50 -7.51
N GLY A 43 -3.91 8.94 -7.75
CA GLY A 43 -3.35 8.73 -9.07
C GLY A 43 -2.95 7.27 -9.27
N SER A 44 -3.09 6.78 -10.50
CA SER A 44 -2.64 5.45 -10.89
C SER A 44 -2.18 5.44 -12.33
N ASP A 45 -1.10 4.71 -12.59
CA ASP A 45 -0.57 4.44 -13.93
C ASP A 45 -0.87 2.98 -14.36
N GLY A 46 -1.78 2.30 -13.66
CA GLY A 46 -2.09 0.88 -13.87
C GLY A 46 -1.08 -0.09 -13.26
N ALA A 47 0.20 0.29 -13.21
CA ALA A 47 1.25 -0.49 -12.52
C ALA A 47 1.51 -0.02 -11.08
N LYS A 48 1.24 1.26 -10.79
CA LYS A 48 1.49 1.88 -9.49
C LYS A 48 0.32 2.78 -9.14
N ALA A 49 -0.08 2.75 -7.86
CA ALA A 49 -1.02 3.69 -7.28
C ALA A 49 -0.27 4.63 -6.33
N TRP A 50 -0.71 5.88 -6.27
CA TRP A 50 -0.19 6.89 -5.36
C TRP A 50 -1.28 7.85 -4.91
N LEU A 51 -1.03 8.53 -3.79
CA LEU A 51 -1.79 9.70 -3.37
C LEU A 51 -0.91 10.93 -3.51
N GLN A 52 -1.50 12.05 -3.89
CA GLN A 52 -0.80 13.34 -3.92
C GLN A 52 -1.67 14.42 -3.30
N LYS A 53 -1.08 15.30 -2.50
CA LYS A 53 -1.73 16.47 -1.93
C LYS A 53 -0.87 17.71 -2.16
N LYS A 54 -1.51 18.83 -2.48
CA LYS A 54 -0.85 20.13 -2.53
C LYS A 54 -0.99 20.79 -1.16
N TYR A 55 0.13 21.25 -0.61
CA TYR A 55 0.20 22.09 0.58
C TYR A 55 0.49 23.55 0.17
N ALA A 56 0.36 24.48 1.12
CA ALA A 56 0.64 25.90 0.86
C ALA A 56 2.06 26.12 0.31
N ASN A 57 3.05 25.44 0.90
CA ASN A 57 4.47 25.58 0.58
C ASN A 57 5.10 24.27 0.06
N GLY A 58 4.30 23.36 -0.50
CA GLY A 58 4.86 22.08 -0.96
C GLY A 58 3.87 21.08 -1.50
N TRP A 59 4.34 19.85 -1.65
CA TRP A 59 3.59 18.72 -2.19
C TRP A 59 3.86 17.45 -1.39
N GLY A 60 2.80 16.76 -0.98
CA GLY A 60 2.89 15.43 -0.41
C GLY A 60 2.62 14.37 -1.45
N THR A 61 3.37 13.28 -1.42
CA THR A 61 3.14 12.09 -2.23
C THR A 61 3.22 10.84 -1.36
N ILE A 62 2.30 9.90 -1.55
CA ILE A 62 2.29 8.60 -0.86
C ILE A 62 2.31 7.50 -1.92
N GLN A 63 3.19 6.52 -1.76
CA GLN A 63 3.36 5.41 -2.69
C GLN A 63 3.47 4.09 -1.94
N ALA A 64 3.15 2.99 -2.63
CA ALA A 64 3.39 1.66 -2.13
C ALA A 64 4.90 1.42 -1.91
N ALA A 65 5.26 0.87 -0.75
CA ALA A 65 6.61 0.43 -0.41
C ALA A 65 6.67 -1.12 -0.35
N ALA A 66 7.83 -1.68 -0.05
CA ALA A 66 7.99 -3.12 0.08
C ALA A 66 7.16 -3.68 1.26
N GLY A 67 6.70 -4.93 1.15
CA GLY A 67 6.05 -5.66 2.25
C GLY A 67 4.73 -5.05 2.73
N SER A 68 3.84 -4.69 1.81
CA SER A 68 2.51 -4.10 2.08
C SER A 68 2.53 -2.76 2.83
N SER A 69 3.69 -2.13 2.97
CA SER A 69 3.84 -0.83 3.61
C SER A 69 3.60 0.31 2.62
N CYS A 70 3.33 1.51 3.13
CA CYS A 70 3.25 2.74 2.34
C CYS A 70 4.35 3.69 2.76
N ALA A 71 4.99 4.38 1.81
CA ALA A 71 5.93 5.45 2.09
C ALA A 71 5.30 6.78 1.71
N TRP A 72 5.49 7.80 2.54
CA TRP A 72 5.11 9.16 2.24
C TRP A 72 6.35 10.03 2.12
N ARG A 73 6.26 11.03 1.25
CA ARG A 73 7.30 12.02 1.01
C ARG A 73 6.66 13.40 0.87
N ILE A 74 7.24 14.38 1.55
CA ILE A 74 6.88 15.79 1.45
C ILE A 74 8.02 16.54 0.76
N LEU A 75 7.65 17.27 -0.29
CA LEU A 75 8.53 18.10 -1.11
C LEU A 75 8.21 19.57 -0.82
N ASP A 76 9.22 20.41 -0.66
CA ASP A 76 9.07 21.87 -0.64
C ASP A 76 8.78 22.42 -2.06
N LEU A 77 8.42 23.71 -2.19
CA LEU A 77 8.29 24.39 -3.48
C LEU A 77 9.54 24.30 -4.36
N GLY A 78 10.73 24.17 -3.77
CA GLY A 78 11.99 23.91 -4.47
C GLY A 78 12.16 22.47 -4.98
N GLY A 79 11.17 21.60 -4.77
CA GLY A 79 11.22 20.18 -5.14
C GLY A 79 12.17 19.34 -4.29
N GLN A 80 12.68 19.89 -3.18
CA GLN A 80 13.54 19.17 -2.25
C GLN A 80 12.68 18.36 -1.27
N THR A 81 13.08 17.12 -0.99
CA THR A 81 12.47 16.32 0.08
C THR A 81 12.79 16.95 1.42
N VAL A 82 11.77 17.36 2.14
CA VAL A 82 11.89 17.94 3.48
C VAL A 82 11.44 16.95 4.56
N GLY A 83 10.61 15.97 4.20
CA GLY A 83 10.18 14.89 5.09
C GLY A 83 9.90 13.59 4.32
N GLU A 84 10.25 12.46 4.90
CA GLU A 84 9.96 11.12 4.35
C GLU A 84 9.89 10.10 5.49
N ALA A 85 8.88 9.24 5.46
CA ALA A 85 8.82 8.06 6.33
C ALA A 85 7.97 6.94 5.71
N SER A 86 8.01 5.77 6.35
CA SER A 86 7.19 4.61 6.02
C SER A 86 6.15 4.34 7.10
N ALA A 87 4.94 3.97 6.68
CA ALA A 87 3.86 3.55 7.54
C ALA A 87 3.33 2.17 7.12
N ALA A 88 2.70 1.48 8.07
CA ALA A 88 2.14 0.15 7.85
C ALA A 88 0.92 0.14 6.91
N SER A 89 0.32 1.29 6.61
CA SER A 89 -0.90 1.40 5.79
C SER A 89 -1.03 2.79 5.17
N ALA A 90 -1.78 2.92 4.07
CA ALA A 90 -2.01 4.21 3.42
C ALA A 90 -2.72 5.23 4.32
N ALA A 91 -3.70 4.81 5.12
CA ALA A 91 -4.37 5.69 6.07
C ALA A 91 -3.41 6.26 7.13
N ALA A 92 -2.51 5.43 7.65
CA ALA A 92 -1.46 5.87 8.57
C ALA A 92 -0.47 6.81 7.88
N ALA A 93 -0.06 6.50 6.64
CA ALA A 93 0.81 7.37 5.86
C ALA A 93 0.18 8.74 5.58
N VAL A 94 -1.13 8.78 5.27
CA VAL A 94 -1.89 10.03 5.08
C VAL A 94 -1.87 10.87 6.34
N ALA A 95 -2.22 10.29 7.48
CA ALA A 95 -2.27 11.01 8.75
C ALA A 95 -0.90 11.53 9.17
N ASP A 96 0.15 10.70 9.04
CA ASP A 96 1.52 11.03 9.43
C ASP A 96 2.12 12.11 8.52
N ALA A 97 1.93 11.98 7.20
CA ALA A 97 2.36 12.98 6.23
C ALA A 97 1.65 14.33 6.44
N ASP A 98 0.36 14.32 6.75
CA ASP A 98 -0.40 15.55 6.99
C ASP A 98 0.04 16.25 8.27
N ALA A 99 0.18 15.49 9.37
CA ALA A 99 0.68 16.02 10.64
C ALA A 99 2.08 16.64 10.46
N TRP A 100 2.98 15.95 9.73
CA TRP A 100 4.30 16.46 9.44
C TRP A 100 4.27 17.73 8.59
N ALA A 101 3.46 17.74 7.52
CA ALA A 101 3.35 18.88 6.62
C ALA A 101 2.77 20.12 7.31
N VAL A 102 1.81 19.94 8.23
CA VAL A 102 1.25 21.03 9.05
C VAL A 102 2.31 21.62 9.97
N GLU A 103 3.09 20.78 10.67
CA GLU A 103 4.17 21.25 11.56
C GLU A 103 5.28 21.97 10.78
N TYR A 104 5.65 21.46 9.59
CA TYR A 104 6.76 22.00 8.81
C TYR A 104 6.39 23.25 8.02
N PHE A 105 5.29 23.23 7.27
CA PHE A 105 4.88 24.36 6.43
C PHE A 105 4.11 25.42 7.20
N GLY A 106 3.63 25.08 8.41
CA GLY A 106 2.83 25.97 9.24
C GLY A 106 1.61 26.48 8.49
N GLU A 107 0.61 25.63 8.24
CA GLU A 107 -0.66 26.17 7.75
C GLU A 107 -1.31 27.03 8.86
N PRO A 108 -1.82 28.22 8.54
CA PRO A 108 -2.42 29.10 9.52
C PRO A 108 -3.68 28.44 10.10
N ARG A 109 -3.81 28.55 11.43
CA ARG A 109 -5.03 28.20 12.17
C ARG A 109 -6.29 28.86 11.59
#